data_AF-F4Y1D6-F1
#
_entry.id   AF-F4Y1D6-F1
#
_cell.length_a   1.000
_cell.length_b   1.000
_cell.length_c   1.000
_cell.angle_alpha   90.00
_cell.angle_beta   90.00
_cell.angle_gamma   90.00
#
_symmetry.space_group_name_H-M   'P 1'
#
loop_
_entity.id
_entity.type
_entity.pdbx_description
1 polymer ?
#
loop_
_entity_poly.entity_id
_entity_poly.type
_entity_poly.pdbx_seq_one_letter_code
_entity_poly.pdbx_strand_id
1 'polypeptide(L)'
;MPLPTVILPGYFASASEYRDLEQSLQQLGIAATTVPIRQQDWFPTLGGRSVVPILRKIDQAVKQQLEKHNTSQINLIGHSAGGWIARIYLGEKPYTIHGDVSDDSVGLWNAHSYISTLVTLGTPHMSQERWTKRNLDFVNDNYPGAFHQDVNYICVAGKAIYGKRRLGSWLAYNSYKLTCGEGNCWGDGITPIPAAHLAGATNITIDEVLHSPRRKGIWYGSPEVREAWVKCLG
;
A
#
# COMPACT_ATOMS: atom_id res chain seq x y z
N MET A 1 -16.05 2.60 18.62
CA MET A 1 -14.84 3.41 18.40
C MET A 1 -14.12 2.82 17.19
N PRO A 2 -13.58 3.64 16.28
CA PRO A 2 -12.79 3.15 15.15
C PRO A 2 -11.67 2.25 15.64
N LEU A 3 -11.37 1.19 14.89
CA LEU A 3 -10.22 0.32 15.18
C LEU A 3 -8.92 1.13 15.04
N PRO A 4 -7.89 0.83 15.84
CA PRO A 4 -6.58 1.45 15.64
C PRO A 4 -6.07 1.15 14.23
N THR A 5 -5.33 2.09 13.65
CA THR A 5 -4.92 2.07 12.25
C THR A 5 -3.41 2.14 12.14
N VAL A 6 -2.81 1.18 11.43
CA VAL A 6 -1.38 1.20 11.11
C VAL A 6 -1.18 1.71 9.69
N ILE A 7 -0.23 2.64 9.48
CA ILE A 7 0.12 3.16 8.16
C ILE A 7 1.46 2.57 7.72
N LEU A 8 1.50 1.88 6.58
CA LEU A 8 2.70 1.37 5.94
C LEU A 8 3.13 2.30 4.78
N PRO A 9 4.26 3.02 4.95
CA PRO A 9 4.85 3.86 3.91
C PRO A 9 5.12 3.15 2.59
N GLY A 10 5.09 3.95 1.51
CA GLY A 10 5.57 3.57 0.19
C GLY A 10 7.10 3.50 0.09
N TYR A 11 7.56 2.92 -1.02
CA TYR A 11 8.98 2.68 -1.28
C TYR A 11 9.84 3.94 -1.15
N PHE A 12 10.99 3.85 -0.47
CA PHE A 12 11.89 4.96 -0.15
C PHE A 12 11.30 6.12 0.70
N ALA A 13 10.08 5.98 1.23
CA ALA A 13 9.52 6.95 2.15
C ALA A 13 9.87 6.60 3.60
N SER A 14 10.04 7.62 4.45
CA SER A 14 10.14 7.44 5.90
C SER A 14 8.81 7.71 6.59
N ALA A 15 8.65 7.21 7.81
CA ALA A 15 7.45 7.43 8.63
C ALA A 15 7.11 8.92 8.82
N SER A 16 8.14 9.77 8.91
CA SER A 16 7.99 11.22 9.07
C SER A 16 7.17 11.89 7.96
N GLU A 17 7.16 11.32 6.75
CA GLU A 17 6.42 11.88 5.61
C GLU A 17 4.91 11.65 5.71
N TYR A 18 4.47 10.76 6.60
CA TYR A 18 3.07 10.43 6.84
C TYR A 18 2.57 11.06 8.15
N ARG A 19 3.39 11.89 8.81
CA ARG A 19 3.03 12.53 10.09
C ARG A 19 1.72 13.30 9.99
N ASP A 20 1.52 14.06 8.91
CA ASP A 20 0.30 14.86 8.74
C ASP A 20 -0.93 13.97 8.57
N LEU A 21 -0.79 12.84 7.86
CA LEU A 21 -1.85 11.84 7.73
C LEU A 21 -2.16 11.19 9.09
N GLU A 22 -1.14 10.76 9.82
CA GLU A 22 -1.27 10.17 11.15
C GLU A 22 -1.98 11.11 12.13
N GLN A 23 -1.52 12.37 12.21
CA GLN A 23 -2.12 13.40 13.08
C GLN A 23 -3.56 13.70 12.67
N SER A 24 -3.84 13.76 11.36
CA SER A 24 -5.19 14.01 10.88
C SER A 24 -6.16 12.89 11.25
N LEU A 25 -5.73 11.62 11.19
CA LEU A 25 -6.55 10.49 11.63
C LEU A 25 -6.80 10.55 13.14
N GLN A 26 -5.79 10.89 13.93
CA GLN A 26 -5.91 11.07 15.38
C GLN A 26 -6.89 12.20 15.75
N GLN A 27 -6.88 13.32 15.00
CA GLN A 27 -7.85 14.40 15.17
C GLN A 27 -9.30 13.99 14.87
N LEU A 28 -9.48 12.97 14.01
CA LEU A 28 -10.78 12.35 13.73
C LEU A 28 -11.17 11.27 14.76
N GLY A 29 -10.38 11.10 15.83
CA GLY A 29 -10.63 10.09 16.86
C GLY A 29 -10.18 8.68 16.48
N ILE A 30 -9.45 8.52 15.37
CA ILE A 30 -8.89 7.24 14.93
C ILE A 30 -7.47 7.12 15.49
N ALA A 31 -7.25 6.19 16.41
CA ALA A 31 -5.90 5.90 16.90
C ALA A 31 -5.03 5.44 15.71
N ALA A 32 -4.04 6.22 15.31
CA ALA A 32 -3.22 5.94 14.15
C ALA A 32 -1.72 5.93 14.50
N THR A 33 -0.95 5.05 13.86
CA THR A 33 0.50 5.00 13.98
C THR A 33 1.13 4.57 12.67
N THR A 34 2.16 5.28 12.22
CA THR A 34 2.94 4.91 11.05
C THR A 34 4.03 3.91 11.42
N VAL A 35 4.19 2.84 10.63
CA VAL A 35 5.28 1.88 10.82
C VAL A 35 6.61 2.64 10.83
N PRO A 36 7.49 2.43 11.83
CA PRO A 36 8.71 3.23 12.03
C PRO A 36 9.81 2.87 11.02
N ILE A 37 9.54 3.17 9.75
CA ILE A 37 10.43 2.97 8.61
C ILE A 37 11.27 4.24 8.39
N ARG A 38 12.57 4.04 8.23
CA ARG A 38 13.54 5.04 7.76
C ARG A 38 13.87 4.75 6.30
N GLN A 39 14.36 5.76 5.57
CA GLN A 39 14.73 5.57 4.16
C GLN A 39 15.76 4.43 3.96
N GLN A 40 16.71 4.29 4.88
CA GLN A 40 17.73 3.24 4.87
C GLN A 40 17.18 1.82 5.04
N ASP A 41 15.99 1.66 5.64
CA ASP A 41 15.36 0.34 5.81
C ASP A 41 14.95 -0.26 4.46
N TRP A 42 14.85 0.57 3.41
CA TRP A 42 14.57 0.13 2.04
C TRP A 42 15.81 -0.39 1.30
N PHE A 43 17.03 -0.07 1.76
CA PHE A 43 18.26 -0.47 1.06
C PHE A 43 18.41 -1.99 0.85
N PRO A 44 18.03 -2.86 1.79
CA PRO A 44 18.05 -4.30 1.57
C PRO A 44 17.13 -4.78 0.43
N THR A 45 16.10 -4.00 0.09
CA THR A 45 15.07 -4.34 -0.90
C THR A 45 15.41 -3.85 -2.33
N LEU A 46 16.53 -3.13 -2.50
CA LEU A 46 16.94 -2.53 -3.77
C LEU A 46 17.06 -3.55 -4.91
N GLY A 47 16.56 -3.17 -6.09
CA GLY A 47 16.59 -4.05 -7.27
C GLY A 47 15.61 -5.22 -7.15
N GLY A 48 14.50 -5.03 -6.44
CA GLY A 48 13.46 -6.06 -6.32
C GLY A 48 13.79 -7.18 -5.35
N ARG A 49 14.79 -7.00 -4.47
CA ARG A 49 15.14 -7.94 -3.41
C ARG A 49 14.02 -8.06 -2.38
N SER A 50 14.18 -9.02 -1.49
CA SER A 50 13.22 -9.34 -0.42
C SER A 50 12.76 -8.11 0.37
N VAL A 51 11.45 -8.05 0.61
CA VAL A 51 10.80 -7.09 1.50
C VAL A 51 10.60 -7.62 2.92
N VAL A 52 11.17 -8.77 3.28
CA VAL A 52 11.11 -9.34 4.64
C VAL A 52 11.51 -8.36 5.74
N PRO A 53 12.55 -7.51 5.60
CA PRO A 53 12.86 -6.50 6.61
C PRO A 53 11.71 -5.53 6.87
N ILE A 54 10.92 -5.21 5.85
CA ILE A 54 9.73 -4.36 5.96
C ILE A 54 8.56 -5.14 6.57
N LEU A 55 8.36 -6.40 6.17
CA LEU A 55 7.36 -7.30 6.73
C LEU A 55 7.53 -7.48 8.26
N ARG A 56 8.76 -7.60 8.74
CA ARG A 56 9.06 -7.64 10.19
C ARG A 56 8.64 -6.36 10.91
N LYS A 57 8.82 -5.19 10.29
CA LYS A 57 8.46 -3.90 10.90
C LYS A 57 6.96 -3.70 10.97
N ILE A 58 6.22 -4.06 9.92
CA ILE A 58 4.75 -4.02 9.96
C ILE A 58 4.21 -5.01 10.99
N ASP A 59 4.76 -6.23 11.08
CA ASP A 59 4.33 -7.22 12.08
C ASP A 59 4.49 -6.71 13.51
N GLN A 60 5.64 -6.11 13.82
CA GLN A 60 5.89 -5.49 15.13
C GLN A 60 4.91 -4.35 15.40
N ALA A 61 4.67 -3.46 14.44
CA ALA A 61 3.76 -2.34 14.60
C ALA A 61 2.31 -2.79 14.82
N VAL A 62 1.84 -3.80 14.06
CA VAL A 62 0.49 -4.37 14.19
C VAL A 62 0.32 -5.00 15.57
N LYS A 63 1.24 -5.88 15.98
CA LYS A 63 1.19 -6.54 17.31
C LYS A 63 1.20 -5.54 18.46
N GLN A 64 2.02 -4.49 18.36
CA GLN A 64 2.04 -3.41 19.35
C GLN A 64 0.71 -2.67 19.44
N GLN A 65 0.02 -2.41 18.32
CA GLN A 65 -1.29 -1.74 18.35
C GLN A 65 -2.40 -2.65 18.88
N LEU A 66 -2.39 -3.95 18.53
CA LEU A 66 -3.31 -4.94 19.07
C LEU A 66 -3.21 -4.98 20.61
N GLU A 67 -2.00 -5.09 21.14
CA GLU A 67 -1.73 -5.12 22.59
C GLU A 67 -2.09 -3.80 23.27
N LYS A 68 -1.59 -2.67 22.74
CA LYS A 68 -1.80 -1.34 23.32
C LYS A 68 -3.28 -0.97 23.45
N HIS A 69 -4.09 -1.37 22.47
CA HIS A 69 -5.51 -1.04 22.42
C HIS A 69 -6.42 -2.17 22.90
N ASN A 70 -5.85 -3.31 23.34
CA ASN A 70 -6.57 -4.50 23.78
C ASN A 70 -7.69 -4.91 22.81
N THR A 71 -7.31 -5.03 21.52
CA THR A 71 -8.22 -5.37 20.42
C THR A 71 -7.70 -6.60 19.67
N SER A 72 -8.61 -7.38 19.09
CA SER A 72 -8.27 -8.52 18.25
C SER A 72 -7.98 -8.13 16.79
N GLN A 73 -8.41 -6.94 16.36
CA GLN A 73 -8.24 -6.45 15.00
C GLN A 73 -7.84 -4.98 14.94
N ILE A 74 -7.17 -4.62 13.85
CA ILE A 74 -6.81 -3.24 13.47
C ILE A 74 -7.22 -2.95 12.02
N ASN A 75 -7.08 -1.70 11.60
CA ASN A 75 -7.05 -1.34 10.18
C ASN A 75 -5.61 -1.14 9.69
N LEU A 76 -5.39 -1.32 8.40
CA LEU A 76 -4.11 -1.12 7.74
C LEU A 76 -4.26 -0.20 6.54
N ILE A 77 -3.39 0.82 6.45
CA ILE A 77 -3.26 1.70 5.29
C ILE A 77 -1.93 1.41 4.63
N GLY A 78 -1.93 0.98 3.37
CA GLY A 78 -0.71 0.80 2.58
C GLY A 78 -0.63 1.83 1.46
N HIS A 79 0.40 2.67 1.45
CA HIS A 79 0.63 3.61 0.35
C HIS A 79 1.62 3.04 -0.66
N SER A 80 1.33 3.16 -1.97
CA SER A 80 2.24 2.72 -3.04
C SER A 80 2.70 1.28 -2.79
N ALA A 81 4.01 1.02 -2.68
CA ALA A 81 4.54 -0.30 -2.37
C ALA A 81 4.03 -0.92 -1.05
N GLY A 82 3.69 -0.09 -0.06
CA GLY A 82 3.15 -0.55 1.20
C GLY A 82 1.87 -1.37 1.05
N GLY A 83 1.02 -1.07 0.05
CA GLY A 83 -0.22 -1.82 -0.15
C GLY A 83 -0.03 -3.24 -0.65
N TRP A 84 0.91 -3.49 -1.58
CA TRP A 84 1.19 -4.87 -2.01
C TRP A 84 2.07 -5.62 -1.01
N ILE A 85 2.92 -4.93 -0.24
CA ILE A 85 3.64 -5.53 0.89
C ILE A 85 2.64 -5.97 1.97
N ALA A 86 1.63 -5.15 2.25
CA ALA A 86 0.53 -5.52 3.14
C ALA A 86 -0.16 -6.80 2.68
N ARG A 87 -0.44 -6.96 1.37
CA ARG A 87 -1.01 -8.22 0.85
C ARG A 87 -0.13 -9.45 1.12
N ILE A 88 1.20 -9.33 1.11
CA ILE A 88 2.10 -10.41 1.55
C ILE A 88 1.94 -10.67 3.05
N TYR A 89 1.85 -9.61 3.86
CA TYR A 89 1.72 -9.70 5.31
C TYR A 89 0.41 -10.38 5.76
N LEU A 90 -0.70 -10.14 5.04
CA LEU A 90 -1.98 -10.78 5.35
C LEU A 90 -1.93 -12.31 5.17
N GLY A 91 -1.13 -12.79 4.22
CA GLY A 91 -1.20 -14.15 3.73
C GLY A 91 -0.40 -15.20 4.51
N GLU A 92 -0.82 -16.45 4.32
CA GLU A 92 -0.30 -17.65 4.96
C GLU A 92 0.84 -18.34 4.19
N LYS A 93 0.98 -18.10 2.89
CA LYS A 93 2.05 -18.67 2.07
C LYS A 93 3.40 -18.03 2.41
N PRO A 94 4.45 -18.83 2.64
CA PRO A 94 5.77 -18.32 2.94
C PRO A 94 6.32 -17.56 1.72
N TYR A 95 6.88 -16.38 1.97
CA TYR A 95 7.45 -15.52 0.93
C TYR A 95 8.88 -15.96 0.57
N THR A 96 9.00 -17.16 -0.02
CA THR A 96 10.28 -17.86 -0.24
C THR A 96 11.02 -17.42 -1.50
N ILE A 97 10.44 -16.52 -2.29
CA ILE A 97 10.97 -16.15 -3.62
C ILE A 97 12.37 -15.49 -3.58
N HIS A 98 12.94 -15.17 -2.42
CA HIS A 98 14.32 -14.64 -2.30
C HIS A 98 15.29 -15.54 -1.52
N GLY A 99 14.83 -16.69 -1.01
CA GLY A 99 15.67 -17.65 -0.27
C GLY A 99 16.03 -17.25 1.16
N ASP A 100 15.51 -16.13 1.67
CA ASP A 100 15.67 -15.67 3.06
C ASP A 100 14.53 -16.12 3.99
N VAL A 101 13.52 -16.79 3.43
CA VAL A 101 12.42 -17.49 4.11
C VAL A 101 12.35 -18.91 3.53
N SER A 102 12.13 -19.91 4.38
CA SER A 102 12.00 -21.32 3.98
C SER A 102 10.52 -21.74 3.87
N ASP A 103 10.28 -22.85 3.17
CA ASP A 103 8.93 -23.43 3.07
C ASP A 103 8.39 -23.90 4.44
N ASP A 104 9.26 -24.18 5.41
CA ASP A 104 8.87 -24.50 6.80
C ASP A 104 8.28 -23.30 7.56
N SER A 105 8.39 -22.08 7.01
CA SER A 105 7.85 -20.85 7.59
C SER A 105 6.38 -20.60 7.19
N VAL A 106 5.61 -21.66 6.91
CA VAL A 106 4.17 -21.52 6.58
C VAL A 106 3.46 -20.76 7.70
N GLY A 107 2.66 -19.78 7.31
CA GLY A 107 1.90 -18.97 8.25
C GLY A 107 2.73 -17.97 9.05
N LEU A 108 3.98 -17.69 8.65
CA LEU A 108 4.87 -16.76 9.37
C LEU A 108 4.22 -15.40 9.65
N TRP A 109 3.50 -14.85 8.66
CA TRP A 109 2.74 -13.62 8.82
C TRP A 109 1.29 -13.92 9.15
N ASN A 110 0.56 -14.59 8.24
CA ASN A 110 -0.83 -15.04 8.39
C ASN A 110 -1.73 -14.02 9.10
N ALA A 111 -1.53 -12.74 8.77
CA ALA A 111 -2.04 -11.66 9.59
C ALA A 111 -3.48 -11.28 9.25
N HIS A 112 -4.11 -11.90 8.23
CA HIS A 112 -5.46 -11.53 7.79
C HIS A 112 -6.48 -11.46 8.94
N SER A 113 -6.42 -12.42 9.88
CA SER A 113 -7.30 -12.44 11.05
C SER A 113 -7.17 -11.23 11.98
N TYR A 114 -6.01 -10.54 11.97
CA TYR A 114 -5.76 -9.32 12.74
C TYR A 114 -6.15 -8.03 12.00
N ILE A 115 -6.52 -8.11 10.72
CA ILE A 115 -6.77 -6.94 9.88
C ILE A 115 -8.24 -6.91 9.49
N SER A 116 -8.99 -5.92 9.96
CA SER A 116 -10.40 -5.72 9.57
C SER A 116 -10.52 -5.07 8.18
N THR A 117 -9.69 -4.06 7.92
CA THR A 117 -9.71 -3.29 6.66
C THR A 117 -8.29 -3.05 6.16
N LEU A 118 -8.07 -3.26 4.86
CA LEU A 118 -6.88 -2.81 4.13
C LEU A 118 -7.27 -1.70 3.15
N VAL A 119 -6.84 -0.47 3.43
CA VAL A 119 -6.93 0.65 2.49
C VAL A 119 -5.61 0.77 1.73
N THR A 120 -5.65 0.72 0.40
CA THR A 120 -4.49 0.99 -0.46
C THR A 120 -4.61 2.37 -1.10
N LEU A 121 -3.52 3.14 -1.04
CA LEU A 121 -3.44 4.50 -1.59
C LEU A 121 -2.45 4.51 -2.75
N GLY A 122 -2.93 4.60 -3.99
CA GLY A 122 -2.08 4.63 -5.18
C GLY A 122 -1.16 3.41 -5.33
N THR A 123 -1.55 2.26 -4.78
CA THR A 123 -0.76 1.03 -4.80
C THR A 123 -0.81 0.36 -6.17
N PRO A 124 0.33 0.12 -6.84
CA PRO A 124 0.33 -0.71 -8.03
C PRO A 124 0.15 -2.19 -7.64
N HIS A 125 -0.98 -2.78 -8.01
CA HIS A 125 -1.30 -4.20 -7.81
C HIS A 125 -0.74 -5.10 -8.92
N MET A 126 -0.09 -4.53 -9.93
CA MET A 126 0.59 -5.23 -11.02
C MET A 126 1.82 -4.45 -11.47
N SER A 127 2.76 -5.12 -12.15
CA SER A 127 3.94 -4.48 -12.75
C SER A 127 4.47 -5.27 -13.96
N GLN A 128 4.98 -4.56 -14.95
CA GLN A 128 5.80 -5.11 -16.06
C GLN A 128 7.30 -4.88 -15.83
N GLU A 129 7.66 -4.07 -14.82
CA GLU A 129 9.05 -3.78 -14.50
C GLU A 129 9.70 -5.00 -13.82
N ARG A 130 10.76 -5.53 -14.42
CA ARG A 130 11.46 -6.75 -13.98
C ARG A 130 11.73 -6.82 -12.47
N TRP A 131 12.11 -5.71 -11.86
CA TRP A 131 12.49 -5.65 -10.44
C TRP A 131 11.28 -5.81 -9.50
N THR A 132 10.19 -5.08 -9.76
CA THR A 132 8.98 -5.13 -8.92
C THR A 132 8.06 -6.29 -9.31
N LYS A 133 8.13 -6.72 -10.56
CA LYS A 133 7.33 -7.82 -11.12
C LYS A 133 7.46 -9.11 -10.33
N ARG A 134 8.67 -9.55 -9.96
CA ARG A 134 8.86 -10.80 -9.19
C ARG A 134 8.06 -10.83 -7.88
N ASN A 135 8.02 -9.70 -7.18
CA ASN A 135 7.32 -9.59 -5.90
C ASN A 135 5.80 -9.52 -6.09
N LEU A 136 5.36 -8.75 -7.09
CA LEU A 136 3.94 -8.63 -7.42
C LEU A 136 3.34 -9.90 -8.03
N ASP A 137 4.13 -10.65 -8.81
CA ASP A 137 3.74 -11.97 -9.32
C ASP A 137 3.49 -12.92 -8.16
N PHE A 138 4.40 -13.01 -7.18
CA PHE A 138 4.14 -13.79 -5.95
C PHE A 138 2.82 -13.38 -5.29
N VAL A 139 2.56 -12.08 -5.14
CA VAL A 139 1.32 -11.61 -4.53
C VAL A 139 0.10 -12.02 -5.34
N ASN A 140 0.14 -11.87 -6.66
CA ASN A 140 -1.04 -12.12 -7.51
C ASN A 140 -1.27 -13.60 -7.78
N ASP A 141 -0.22 -14.42 -7.79
CA ASP A 141 -0.32 -15.87 -7.96
C ASP A 141 -0.87 -16.56 -6.69
N ASN A 142 -0.52 -16.02 -5.51
CA ASN A 142 -0.94 -16.62 -4.23
C ASN A 142 -2.18 -15.95 -3.62
N TYR A 143 -2.37 -14.64 -3.86
CA TYR A 143 -3.43 -13.83 -3.25
C TYR A 143 -4.14 -12.96 -4.29
N PRO A 144 -4.74 -13.53 -5.35
CA PRO A 144 -5.38 -12.77 -6.42
C PRO A 144 -6.54 -11.90 -5.90
N GLY A 145 -6.59 -10.65 -6.36
CA GLY A 145 -7.66 -9.73 -5.98
C GLY A 145 -7.72 -9.44 -4.47
N ALA A 146 -8.91 -9.08 -4.00
CA ALA A 146 -9.30 -9.07 -2.60
C ALA A 146 -9.45 -10.52 -2.10
N PHE A 147 -8.32 -11.16 -1.81
CA PHE A 147 -8.25 -12.60 -1.59
C PHE A 147 -8.91 -13.07 -0.29
N HIS A 148 -8.64 -12.39 0.83
CA HIS A 148 -9.18 -12.75 2.14
C HIS A 148 -10.59 -12.18 2.32
N GLN A 149 -11.61 -13.04 2.33
CA GLN A 149 -13.02 -12.62 2.37
C GLN A 149 -13.43 -11.93 3.68
N ASP A 150 -12.68 -12.16 4.75
CA ASP A 150 -12.84 -11.57 6.07
C ASP A 150 -12.16 -10.20 6.22
N VAL A 151 -11.44 -9.74 5.18
CA VAL A 151 -10.78 -8.44 5.15
C VAL A 151 -11.50 -7.51 4.17
N ASN A 152 -11.83 -6.30 4.62
CA ASN A 152 -12.39 -5.28 3.74
C ASN A 152 -11.26 -4.61 2.92
N TYR A 153 -11.23 -4.84 1.61
CA TYR A 153 -10.26 -4.20 0.71
C TYR A 153 -10.84 -2.93 0.11
N ILE A 154 -10.16 -1.80 0.33
CA ILE A 154 -10.50 -0.50 -0.25
C ILE A 154 -9.29 -0.03 -1.06
N CYS A 155 -9.45 0.17 -2.36
CA CYS A 155 -8.38 0.59 -3.24
C CYS A 155 -8.65 1.99 -3.80
N VAL A 156 -7.82 2.96 -3.43
CA VAL A 156 -7.98 4.37 -3.81
C VAL A 156 -6.98 4.73 -4.89
N ALA A 157 -7.48 5.19 -6.02
CA ALA A 157 -6.71 5.61 -7.19
C ALA A 157 -6.86 7.12 -7.44
N GLY A 158 -5.73 7.82 -7.61
CA GLY A 158 -5.71 9.22 -8.00
C GLY A 158 -5.79 9.38 -9.52
N LYS A 159 -6.54 10.40 -9.96
CA LYS A 159 -6.73 10.77 -11.37
C LYS A 159 -6.29 12.22 -11.60
N ALA A 160 -4.97 12.44 -11.60
CA ALA A 160 -4.38 13.77 -11.79
C ALA A 160 -3.69 13.94 -13.15
N ILE A 161 -3.02 12.91 -13.65
CA ILE A 161 -2.15 13.02 -14.84
C ILE A 161 -2.53 11.96 -15.86
N TYR A 162 -2.92 12.41 -17.05
CA TYR A 162 -3.04 11.56 -18.22
C TYR A 162 -1.65 11.31 -18.81
N GLY A 163 -1.23 10.05 -18.80
CA GLY A 163 0.00 9.62 -19.44
C GLY A 163 -0.10 9.84 -20.95
N LYS A 164 0.85 10.57 -21.52
CA LYS A 164 0.96 10.74 -22.98
C LYS A 164 2.42 10.92 -23.32
N ARG A 165 2.86 10.35 -24.44
CA ARG A 165 4.24 10.47 -24.94
C ARG A 165 4.51 11.87 -25.50
N ARG A 166 4.53 12.87 -24.62
CA ARG A 166 4.84 14.29 -24.89
C ARG A 166 5.53 14.93 -23.68
N LEU A 167 6.16 16.09 -23.88
CA LEU A 167 6.76 16.89 -22.82
C LEU A 167 5.74 17.17 -21.70
N GLY A 168 6.15 17.09 -20.44
CA GLY A 168 5.28 17.30 -19.26
C GLY A 168 4.54 16.06 -18.75
N SER A 169 4.19 15.10 -19.60
CA SER A 169 3.52 13.84 -19.20
C SER A 169 4.35 12.57 -19.46
N TRP A 170 5.57 12.73 -19.97
CA TRP A 170 6.45 11.61 -20.37
C TRP A 170 6.84 10.68 -19.21
N LEU A 171 7.12 11.23 -18.02
CA LEU A 171 7.44 10.42 -16.83
C LEU A 171 6.26 9.55 -16.42
N ALA A 172 5.05 10.12 -16.37
CA ALA A 172 3.83 9.39 -16.08
C ALA A 172 3.58 8.30 -17.14
N TYR A 173 3.68 8.65 -18.43
CA TYR A 173 3.52 7.69 -19.54
C TYR A 173 4.46 6.47 -19.40
N ASN A 174 5.73 6.69 -19.11
CA ASN A 174 6.68 5.58 -18.96
C ASN A 174 6.42 4.76 -17.71
N SER A 175 6.09 5.42 -16.59
CA SER A 175 5.72 4.75 -15.35
C SER A 175 4.52 3.83 -15.60
N TYR A 176 3.46 4.37 -16.20
CA TYR A 176 2.24 3.62 -16.48
C TYR A 176 2.49 2.44 -17.43
N LYS A 177 3.26 2.67 -18.49
CA LYS A 177 3.66 1.59 -19.41
C LYS A 177 4.45 0.48 -18.70
N LEU A 178 5.34 0.84 -17.77
CA LEU A 178 6.08 -0.13 -16.95
C LEU A 178 5.20 -0.81 -15.90
N THR A 179 4.08 -0.20 -15.47
CA THR A 179 3.18 -0.79 -14.48
C THR A 179 2.13 -1.71 -15.13
N CYS A 180 1.34 -1.19 -16.07
CA CYS A 180 0.19 -1.90 -16.65
C CYS A 180 0.31 -2.21 -18.15
N GLY A 181 1.44 -1.88 -18.79
CA GLY A 181 1.66 -2.09 -20.22
C GLY A 181 1.11 -0.99 -21.12
N GLU A 182 0.20 -0.14 -20.62
CA GLU A 182 -0.40 0.98 -21.36
C GLU A 182 0.05 2.33 -20.80
N GLY A 183 0.72 3.13 -21.63
CA GLY A 183 1.17 4.46 -21.23
C GLY A 183 0.10 5.55 -21.34
N ASN A 184 -0.90 5.37 -22.23
CA ASN A 184 -1.97 6.34 -22.46
C ASN A 184 -3.16 6.04 -21.55
N CYS A 185 -3.00 6.30 -20.27
CA CYS A 185 -4.06 6.14 -19.28
C CYS A 185 -4.00 7.22 -18.20
N TRP A 186 -5.06 7.31 -17.40
CA TRP A 186 -5.09 8.18 -16.23
C TRP A 186 -4.41 7.54 -15.03
N GLY A 187 -3.82 8.37 -14.18
CA GLY A 187 -3.20 7.97 -12.92
C GLY A 187 -2.79 9.16 -12.07
N ASP A 188 -2.09 8.88 -10.99
CA ASP A 188 -1.66 9.86 -9.99
C ASP A 188 -0.27 10.47 -10.29
N GLY A 189 0.23 10.23 -11.50
CA GLY A 189 1.56 10.64 -11.97
C GLY A 189 2.66 9.60 -11.77
N ILE A 190 2.38 8.50 -11.06
CA ILE A 190 3.27 7.34 -10.88
C ILE A 190 2.52 6.04 -11.15
N THR A 191 1.40 5.80 -10.46
CA THR A 191 0.57 4.60 -10.58
C THR A 191 -0.64 4.89 -11.49
N PRO A 192 -0.86 4.10 -12.54
CA PRO A 192 -2.05 4.22 -13.38
C PRO A 192 -3.27 3.60 -12.69
N ILE A 193 -4.47 4.16 -12.92
CA ILE A 193 -5.74 3.68 -12.31
C ILE A 193 -5.98 2.18 -12.53
N PRO A 194 -5.77 1.61 -13.74
CA PRO A 194 -5.94 0.18 -13.96
C PRO A 194 -5.05 -0.73 -13.09
N ALA A 195 -3.91 -0.21 -12.61
CA ALA A 195 -3.05 -0.93 -11.67
C ALA A 195 -3.36 -0.61 -10.21
N ALA A 196 -4.02 0.53 -9.93
CA ALA A 196 -4.40 0.94 -8.58
C ALA A 196 -5.69 0.27 -8.09
N HIS A 197 -6.56 -0.14 -9.01
CA HIS A 197 -7.75 -0.92 -8.69
C HIS A 197 -7.43 -2.41 -8.53
N LEU A 198 -8.21 -3.10 -7.69
CA LEU A 198 -8.06 -4.51 -7.40
C LEU A 198 -9.42 -5.22 -7.54
N ALA A 199 -9.43 -6.38 -8.22
CA ALA A 199 -10.63 -7.18 -8.38
C ALA A 199 -11.17 -7.62 -7.01
N GLY A 200 -12.49 -7.52 -6.80
CA GLY A 200 -13.14 -7.85 -5.53
C GLY A 200 -13.03 -6.79 -4.43
N ALA A 201 -12.23 -5.74 -4.62
CA ALA A 201 -12.14 -4.61 -3.68
C ALA A 201 -13.20 -3.54 -3.95
N THR A 202 -13.46 -2.70 -2.95
CA THR A 202 -14.13 -1.41 -3.16
C THR A 202 -13.13 -0.46 -3.81
N ASN A 203 -13.34 -0.15 -5.09
CA ASN A 203 -12.44 0.69 -5.87
C ASN A 203 -12.96 2.14 -5.93
N ILE A 204 -12.14 3.10 -5.49
CA ILE A 204 -12.47 4.52 -5.44
C ILE A 204 -11.48 5.28 -6.32
N THR A 205 -11.97 6.04 -7.29
CA THR A 205 -11.16 6.97 -8.08
C THR A 205 -11.46 8.40 -7.63
N ILE A 206 -10.41 9.20 -7.39
CA ILE A 206 -10.53 10.61 -6.97
C ILE A 206 -9.77 11.50 -7.95
N ASP A 207 -10.45 12.50 -8.50
CA ASP A 207 -9.88 13.45 -9.45
C ASP A 207 -8.83 14.35 -8.78
N GLU A 208 -7.83 14.77 -9.56
CA GLU A 208 -6.78 15.73 -9.16
C GLU A 208 -5.82 15.28 -8.05
N VAL A 209 -5.93 14.02 -7.61
CA VAL A 209 -5.07 13.41 -6.59
C VAL A 209 -3.75 12.89 -7.18
N LEU A 210 -2.63 13.39 -6.65
CA LEU A 210 -1.26 12.98 -6.98
C LEU A 210 -0.75 11.86 -6.06
N HIS A 211 0.31 11.19 -6.52
CA HIS A 211 0.84 10.00 -5.88
C HIS A 211 1.29 10.21 -4.43
N SER A 212 2.12 11.23 -4.16
CA SER A 212 2.89 11.30 -2.92
C SER A 212 2.84 12.68 -2.26
N PRO A 213 3.01 12.73 -0.92
CA PRO A 213 3.06 13.99 -0.16
C PRO A 213 4.29 14.85 -0.51
N ARG A 214 5.28 14.30 -1.21
CA ARG A 214 6.51 15.04 -1.61
C ARG A 214 6.26 16.05 -2.72
N ARG A 215 5.23 15.84 -3.54
CA ARG A 215 4.92 16.76 -4.65
C ARG A 215 3.98 17.84 -4.15
N LYS A 216 4.18 19.08 -4.62
CA LYS A 216 3.20 20.13 -4.42
C LYS A 216 1.88 19.73 -5.07
N GLY A 217 0.78 19.83 -4.33
CA GLY A 217 -0.56 19.49 -4.78
C GLY A 217 -1.31 18.64 -3.76
N ILE A 218 -2.47 18.16 -4.19
CA ILE A 218 -3.36 17.33 -3.39
C ILE A 218 -2.93 15.86 -3.53
N TRP A 219 -2.85 15.13 -2.43
CA TRP A 219 -2.52 13.70 -2.41
C TRP A 219 -3.52 12.91 -1.54
N TYR A 220 -3.40 11.59 -1.52
CA TYR A 220 -4.35 10.71 -0.82
C TYR A 220 -4.64 11.06 0.64
N GLY A 221 -3.65 11.62 1.36
CA GLY A 221 -3.79 12.02 2.76
C GLY A 221 -4.25 13.45 2.99
N SER A 222 -4.40 14.27 1.93
CA SER A 222 -4.94 15.64 2.03
C SER A 222 -6.34 15.62 2.66
N PRO A 223 -6.69 16.61 3.51
CA PRO A 223 -7.99 16.66 4.19
C PRO A 223 -9.19 16.42 3.28
N GLU A 224 -9.27 17.14 2.17
CA GLU A 224 -10.35 17.11 1.18
C GLU A 224 -10.45 15.76 0.43
N VAL A 225 -9.35 15.02 0.32
CA VAL A 225 -9.34 13.70 -0.34
C VAL A 225 -9.70 12.59 0.63
N ARG A 226 -9.23 12.73 1.88
CA ARG A 226 -9.36 11.72 2.91
C ARG A 226 -10.81 11.39 3.23
N GLU A 227 -11.71 12.37 3.15
CA GLU A 227 -13.16 12.18 3.35
C GLU A 227 -13.76 11.08 2.46
N ALA A 228 -13.19 10.85 1.27
CA ALA A 228 -13.68 9.85 0.33
C ALA A 228 -13.49 8.41 0.84
N TRP A 229 -12.44 8.14 1.64
CA TRP A 229 -12.04 6.79 2.02
C TRP A 229 -11.93 6.57 3.54
N VAL A 230 -11.80 7.61 4.36
CA VAL A 230 -11.60 7.46 5.83
C VAL A 230 -12.79 6.82 6.53
N LYS A 231 -14.01 7.04 6.01
CA LYS A 231 -15.24 6.39 6.49
C LYS A 231 -15.21 4.87 6.36
N CYS A 232 -14.32 4.32 5.54
CA CYS A 232 -14.13 2.88 5.42
C CYS A 232 -13.32 2.27 6.57
N LEU A 233 -12.73 3.08 7.46
CA LEU A 233 -12.00 2.61 8.64
C LEU A 233 -12.92 2.28 9.84
N GLY A 234 -14.24 2.46 9.71
CA GLY A 234 -15.23 2.21 10.77
C GLY A 234 -15.55 3.44 11.58
#